data_AF-K0ICV0-F1
#
_entry.id   AF-K0ICV0-F1
#
_cell.length_a   1.000
_cell.length_b   1.000
_cell.length_c   1.000
_cell.angle_alpha   90.00
_cell.angle_beta   90.00
_cell.angle_gamma   90.00
#
_symmetry.space_group_name_H-M   'P 1'
#
loop_
_entity.id
_entity.type
_entity.pdbx_description
1 polymer ?
#
loop_
_entity_poly.entity_id
_entity_poly.type
_entity_poly.pdbx_seq_one_letter_code
_entity_poly.pdbx_strand_id
1 'polypeptide(L)'
;MGDPKSSLQKQDRCTICGSRFAEKKCYYCESRICTSCMVPVEVSGSTTKCLTCDRNKVNRLSLVQMLKRNYYLFAIIVAFWLFTVFPIPFLHLAGIEVDPSAFQPVLIATGAMTIPFVFLFLAWQRKAPRGSS
;
A
#
# COMPACT_ATOMS: atom_id res chain seq x y z
N MET A 1 2.23 -19.41 -41.69
CA MET A 1 2.36 -19.89 -40.29
C MET A 1 3.43 -19.03 -39.65
N GLY A 2 3.18 -18.11 -38.73
CA GLY A 2 2.35 -18.15 -37.54
C GLY A 2 3.20 -17.52 -36.43
N ASP A 3 3.24 -16.19 -36.37
CA ASP A 3 4.01 -15.46 -35.35
C ASP A 3 3.57 -15.87 -33.94
N PRO A 4 4.52 -16.16 -33.02
CA PRO A 4 4.18 -16.55 -31.66
C PRO A 4 3.61 -15.34 -30.91
N LYS A 5 2.29 -15.34 -30.75
CA LYS A 5 1.53 -14.39 -29.94
C LYS A 5 1.86 -14.51 -28.45
N SER A 6 2.22 -13.36 -27.89
CA SER A 6 1.58 -12.77 -26.70
C SER A 6 1.70 -13.52 -25.36
N SER A 7 2.74 -13.20 -24.60
CA SER A 7 2.65 -13.28 -23.13
C SER A 7 3.52 -12.26 -22.37
N LEU A 8 4.30 -11.40 -23.05
CA LEU A 8 5.18 -10.41 -22.39
C LEU A 8 5.05 -8.96 -22.89
N GLN A 9 3.89 -8.53 -23.41
CA GLN A 9 3.61 -7.13 -23.79
C GLN A 9 2.38 -6.57 -23.07
N LYS A 10 2.29 -6.79 -21.77
CA LYS A 10 1.24 -6.17 -20.95
C LYS A 10 1.89 -5.03 -20.16
N GLN A 11 1.74 -3.80 -20.67
CA GLN A 11 1.91 -2.49 -20.00
C GLN A 11 3.12 -1.60 -20.39
N ASP A 12 3.30 -1.28 -21.68
CA ASP A 12 4.12 -0.10 -22.07
C ASP A 12 3.27 1.07 -22.59
N ARG A 13 1.94 0.98 -22.48
CA ARG A 13 1.05 2.06 -22.89
C ARG A 13 0.75 3.02 -21.76
N CYS A 14 0.87 4.31 -22.04
CA CYS A 14 0.60 5.37 -21.07
C CYS A 14 -0.89 5.38 -20.76
N THR A 15 -1.25 5.35 -19.48
CA THR A 15 -2.66 5.31 -19.05
C THR A 15 -3.42 6.59 -19.41
N ILE A 16 -2.73 7.72 -19.60
CA ILE A 16 -3.34 9.01 -19.90
C ILE A 16 -3.56 9.21 -21.41
N CYS A 17 -2.50 9.12 -22.22
CA CYS A 17 -2.55 9.41 -23.65
C CYS A 17 -2.46 8.18 -24.58
N GLY A 18 -2.24 6.98 -24.03
CA GLY A 18 -2.11 5.74 -24.82
C GLY A 18 -0.78 5.56 -25.56
N SER A 19 0.19 6.47 -25.42
CA SER A 19 1.51 6.38 -26.05
C SER A 19 2.27 5.13 -25.62
N ARG A 20 3.13 4.57 -26.48
CA ARG A 20 3.90 3.34 -26.18
C ARG A 20 5.13 3.54 -25.27
N PHE A 21 5.34 4.76 -24.78
CA PHE A 21 6.53 5.16 -24.02
C PHE A 21 6.22 5.32 -22.54
N ALA A 22 5.53 4.35 -21.92
CA ALA A 22 5.13 4.40 -20.52
C ALA A 22 6.22 3.87 -19.57
N GLU A 23 7.36 4.54 -19.56
CA GLU A 23 8.56 4.11 -18.84
C GLU A 23 8.50 4.38 -17.33
N LYS A 24 7.72 5.39 -16.90
CA LYS A 24 7.69 5.83 -15.49
C LYS A 24 6.35 5.49 -14.83
N LYS A 25 6.39 5.16 -13.54
CA LYS A 25 5.19 4.90 -12.72
C LYS A 25 4.88 6.13 -11.87
N CYS A 26 3.62 6.56 -11.85
CA CYS A 26 3.16 7.61 -10.95
C CYS A 26 3.21 7.12 -9.50
N TYR A 27 3.78 7.93 -8.60
CA TYR A 27 3.89 7.60 -7.18
C TYR A 27 2.52 7.45 -6.50
N TYR A 28 1.57 8.31 -6.86
CA TYR A 28 0.26 8.37 -6.21
C TYR A 28 -0.65 7.29 -6.76
N CYS A 29 -1.03 7.32 -8.04
CA CYS A 29 -2.02 6.39 -8.61
C CYS A 29 -1.42 5.07 -9.11
N GLU A 30 -0.10 4.87 -9.05
CA GLU A 30 0.58 3.68 -9.58
C GLU A 30 0.38 3.42 -11.08
N SER A 31 -0.20 4.36 -11.84
CA SER A 31 -0.37 4.23 -13.29
C SER A 31 0.97 4.40 -14.02
N ARG A 32 1.18 3.65 -15.10
CA ARG A 32 2.32 3.89 -15.99
C ARG A 32 2.03 5.07 -16.91
N ILE A 33 2.97 6.00 -16.98
CA ILE A 33 2.85 7.26 -17.71
C ILE A 33 4.11 7.49 -18.55
N CYS A 34 3.94 8.21 -19.65
CA CYS A 34 5.05 8.75 -20.42
C CYS A 34 5.53 10.07 -19.83
N THR A 35 6.74 10.49 -20.22
CA THR A 35 7.39 11.73 -19.78
C THR A 35 6.53 12.97 -20.04
N SER A 36 5.78 12.99 -21.15
CA SER A 36 4.89 14.11 -21.49
C SER A 36 3.63 14.20 -20.63
N CYS A 37 3.22 13.11 -19.98
CA CYS A 37 2.07 13.11 -19.06
C CYS A 37 2.49 13.16 -17.58
N MET A 38 3.78 13.41 -17.34
CA MET A 38 4.37 13.65 -16.03
C MET A 38 4.38 15.15 -15.74
N VAL A 39 4.09 15.52 -14.50
CA VAL A 39 4.25 16.90 -14.04
C VAL A 39 5.73 17.16 -13.81
N PRO A 40 6.29 18.28 -14.32
CA PRO A 40 7.70 18.55 -14.17
C PRO A 40 8.11 18.69 -12.69
N VAL A 41 9.34 18.29 -12.41
CA VAL A 41 9.89 18.12 -11.05
C VAL A 41 9.85 19.43 -10.25
N GLU A 42 9.93 20.56 -10.93
CA GLU A 42 9.85 21.91 -10.37
C GLU A 42 8.54 22.23 -9.63
N VAL A 43 7.42 21.57 -9.98
CA VAL A 43 6.12 21.75 -9.32
C VAL A 43 5.68 20.54 -8.48
N SER A 44 6.26 19.35 -8.70
CA SER A 44 5.92 18.13 -7.93
C SER A 44 6.94 17.71 -6.86
N GLY A 45 8.05 18.43 -6.72
CA GLY A 45 9.15 18.05 -5.83
C GLY A 45 9.86 16.77 -6.32
N SER A 46 10.39 15.96 -5.40
CA SER A 46 11.20 14.77 -5.72
C SER A 46 10.40 13.52 -6.18
N THR A 47 9.07 13.61 -6.31
CA THR A 47 8.21 12.46 -6.64
C THR A 47 7.63 12.53 -8.05
N THR A 48 7.55 11.39 -8.73
CA THR A 48 6.91 11.28 -10.05
C THR A 48 5.39 11.39 -9.91
N LYS A 49 4.82 12.54 -10.30
CA LYS A 49 3.38 12.79 -10.30
C LYS A 49 2.85 12.81 -11.74
N CYS A 50 1.69 12.20 -11.98
CA CYS A 50 1.01 12.29 -13.28
C CYS A 50 0.09 13.50 -13.34
N LEU A 51 -0.20 13.96 -14.57
CA LEU A 51 -1.08 15.10 -14.82
C LEU A 51 -2.49 14.90 -14.22
N THR A 52 -3.01 13.66 -14.25
CA THR A 52 -4.32 13.32 -13.67
C THR A 52 -4.34 13.48 -12.15
N CYS A 53 -3.29 13.00 -11.45
CA CYS A 53 -3.17 13.16 -10.00
C CYS A 53 -3.00 14.63 -9.61
N ASP A 54 -2.32 15.41 -10.45
CA ASP A 54 -2.15 16.83 -10.23
C ASP A 54 -3.44 17.62 -10.40
N ARG A 55 -4.17 17.38 -11.49
CA ARG A 55 -5.49 17.96 -11.75
C ARG A 55 -6.48 17.63 -10.63
N ASN A 56 -6.42 16.42 -10.07
CA ASN A 56 -7.28 15.98 -8.97
C ASN A 56 -6.75 16.39 -7.58
N LYS A 57 -5.69 17.20 -7.50
CA LYS A 57 -5.05 17.64 -6.24
C LYS A 57 -4.72 16.48 -5.28
N VAL A 58 -4.35 15.33 -5.84
CA VAL A 58 -3.97 14.14 -5.06
C VAL A 58 -2.56 14.37 -4.51
N ASN A 59 -2.52 14.71 -3.23
CA ASN A 59 -1.27 15.03 -2.51
C ASN A 59 -0.93 13.98 -1.44
N ARG A 60 -1.78 12.97 -1.25
CA ARG A 60 -1.55 11.86 -0.32
C ARG A 60 -1.84 10.52 -1.00
N LEU A 61 -1.13 9.48 -0.58
CA LEU A 61 -1.44 8.11 -0.98
C LEU A 61 -2.78 7.70 -0.37
N SER A 62 -3.64 7.08 -1.18
CA SER A 62 -4.87 6.46 -0.69
C SER A 62 -4.54 5.27 0.21
N LEU A 63 -5.33 5.07 1.27
CA LEU A 63 -5.19 3.94 2.20
C LEU A 63 -5.20 2.60 1.46
N VAL A 64 -6.02 2.48 0.42
CA VAL A 64 -6.11 1.28 -0.42
C VAL A 64 -4.79 1.00 -1.14
N GLN A 65 -4.10 2.06 -1.59
CA GLN A 65 -2.82 1.91 -2.28
C GLN A 65 -1.68 1.62 -1.30
N MET A 66 -1.73 2.19 -0.10
CA MET A 66 -0.81 1.80 0.98
C MET A 66 -0.97 0.33 1.34
N LEU A 67 -2.22 -0.13 1.48
CA LEU A 67 -2.53 -1.53 1.76
C LEU A 67 -2.05 -2.45 0.64
N LYS A 68 -2.28 -2.06 -0.62
CA LYS A 68 -1.82 -2.85 -1.78
C LYS A 68 -0.30 -2.92 -1.87
N ARG A 69 0.41 -1.82 -1.62
CA ARG A 69 1.88 -1.77 -1.68
C ARG A 69 2.55 -2.54 -0.54
N ASN A 70 1.84 -2.70 0.57
CA ASN A 70 2.36 -3.30 1.79
C ASN A 70 1.52 -4.50 2.29
N TYR A 71 0.85 -5.18 1.35
CA TYR A 71 -0.15 -6.21 1.69
C TYR A 71 0.44 -7.33 2.54
N TYR A 72 1.74 -7.63 2.38
CA TYR A 72 2.44 -8.64 3.16
C TYR A 72 2.50 -8.31 4.65
N LEU A 73 2.86 -7.07 5.01
CA LEU A 73 2.90 -6.66 6.42
C LEU A 73 1.49 -6.64 7.02
N PHE A 74 0.49 -6.15 6.27
CA PHE A 74 -0.90 -6.20 6.73
C PHE A 74 -1.41 -7.63 6.88
N ALA A 75 -1.03 -8.56 6.01
CA ALA A 75 -1.39 -9.97 6.12
C ALA A 75 -0.82 -10.61 7.39
N ILE A 76 0.44 -10.31 7.75
CA ILE A 76 1.06 -10.80 9.00
C ILE A 76 0.30 -10.26 10.22
N ILE A 77 -0.07 -8.98 10.23
CA ILE A 77 -0.87 -8.42 11.33
C ILE A 77 -2.20 -9.13 11.44
N VAL A 78 -2.93 -9.27 10.33
CA VAL A 78 -4.26 -9.88 10.34
C VAL A 78 -4.15 -11.34 10.79
N ALA A 79 -3.14 -12.07 10.33
CA ALA A 79 -2.86 -13.43 10.79
C ALA A 79 -2.55 -13.49 12.29
N PHE A 80 -1.73 -12.58 12.81
CA PHE A 80 -1.42 -12.51 14.24
C PHE A 80 -2.64 -12.12 15.08
N TRP A 81 -3.45 -11.17 14.60
CA TRP A 81 -4.68 -10.74 15.26
C TRP A 81 -5.72 -11.87 15.27
N LEU A 82 -5.85 -12.61 14.16
CA LEU A 82 -6.66 -13.82 14.09
C LEU A 82 -6.07 -14.95 14.95
N PHE A 83 -4.77 -15.00 15.19
CA PHE A 83 -4.20 -16.00 16.09
C PHE A 83 -4.42 -15.65 17.57
N THR A 84 -4.37 -14.36 17.92
CA THR A 84 -4.39 -13.91 19.32
C THR A 84 -5.78 -13.53 19.83
N VAL A 85 -6.62 -12.94 18.98
CA VAL A 85 -7.93 -12.39 19.37
C VAL A 85 -9.08 -13.30 18.96
N PHE A 86 -9.00 -13.92 17.78
CA PHE A 86 -10.06 -14.83 17.29
C PHE A 86 -10.34 -16.01 18.22
N PRO A 87 -9.37 -16.68 18.89
CA PRO A 87 -9.67 -17.83 19.74
C PRO A 87 -10.48 -17.47 20.97
N ILE A 88 -10.40 -16.23 21.43
CA ILE A 88 -11.00 -15.75 22.69
C ILE A 88 -12.52 -15.94 22.72
N PRO A 89 -13.30 -15.48 21.72
CA PRO A 89 -14.74 -15.74 21.68
C PRO A 89 -15.07 -17.23 21.60
N PHE A 90 -14.28 -18.06 20.89
CA PHE A 90 -14.55 -19.51 20.81
C PHE A 90 -14.23 -20.25 22.11
N LEU A 91 -13.23 -19.79 22.88
CA LEU A 91 -12.93 -20.32 24.21
C LEU A 91 -14.09 -20.07 25.19
N HIS A 92 -14.73 -18.89 25.09
CA HIS A 92 -15.91 -18.57 25.88
C HIS A 92 -17.13 -19.43 25.48
N LEU A 93 -17.32 -19.69 24.18
CA LEU A 93 -18.38 -20.60 23.70
C LEU A 93 -18.12 -22.07 24.07
N ALA A 94 -16.87 -22.47 24.29
CA ALA A 94 -16.49 -23.82 24.72
C ALA A 94 -16.70 -24.07 26.23
N GLY A 95 -17.27 -23.11 26.97
CA GLY A 95 -17.56 -23.24 28.40
C GLY A 95 -16.34 -23.09 29.32
N ILE A 96 -15.22 -22.57 28.79
CA ILE A 96 -14.05 -22.24 29.58
C ILE A 96 -14.24 -20.82 30.11
N GLU A 97 -14.39 -20.66 31.42
CA GLU A 97 -14.39 -19.35 32.07
C GLU A 97 -13.01 -18.70 31.91
N VAL A 98 -12.91 -17.81 30.92
CA VAL A 98 -11.68 -17.07 30.67
C VAL A 98 -11.61 -15.93 31.67
N ASP A 99 -10.73 -16.08 32.66
CA ASP A 99 -10.46 -15.07 33.67
C ASP A 99 -10.09 -13.72 33.01
N PRO A 100 -10.65 -12.57 33.46
CA PRO A 100 -10.40 -11.25 32.88
C PRO A 100 -8.91 -10.85 32.86
N SER A 101 -8.10 -11.45 33.72
CA SER A 101 -6.65 -11.25 33.78
C SER A 101 -5.92 -11.75 32.53
N ALA A 102 -6.49 -12.71 31.79
CA ALA A 102 -5.95 -13.21 30.53
C ALA A 102 -6.05 -12.20 29.37
N PHE A 103 -6.94 -11.20 29.48
CA PHE A 103 -7.11 -10.16 28.45
C PHE A 103 -6.03 -9.07 28.51
N GLN A 104 -5.46 -8.82 29.70
CA GLN A 104 -4.43 -7.82 29.89
C GLN A 104 -3.21 -8.02 28.97
N PRO A 105 -2.58 -9.22 28.90
CA PRO A 105 -1.44 -9.43 28.01
C PRO A 105 -1.81 -9.29 26.52
N VAL A 106 -3.03 -9.68 26.12
CA VAL A 106 -3.49 -9.54 24.72
C VAL A 106 -3.66 -8.06 24.35
N LEU A 107 -4.25 -7.27 25.23
CA LEU A 107 -4.43 -5.82 25.02
C LEU A 107 -3.08 -5.08 25.01
N ILE A 108 -2.16 -5.44 25.91
CA ILE A 108 -0.81 -4.87 25.97
C ILE A 108 -0.02 -5.23 24.70
N ALA A 109 -0.05 -6.49 24.27
CA ALA A 109 0.60 -6.92 23.03
C ALA A 109 0.02 -6.20 21.81
N THR A 110 -1.29 -6.05 21.74
CA THR A 110 -1.98 -5.30 20.67
C THR A 110 -1.57 -3.82 20.68
N GLY A 111 -1.57 -3.17 21.85
CA GLY A 111 -1.13 -1.78 22.01
C GLY A 111 0.34 -1.59 21.63
N ALA A 112 1.22 -2.47 22.10
CA ALA A 112 2.65 -2.40 21.80
C ALA A 112 2.94 -2.58 20.30
N MET A 113 2.20 -3.44 19.60
CA MET A 113 2.37 -3.66 18.16
C MET A 113 1.76 -2.55 17.28
N THR A 114 0.76 -1.81 17.76
CA THR A 114 0.23 -0.66 17.01
C THR A 114 1.19 0.52 16.98
N ILE A 115 2.05 0.67 17.99
CA ILE A 115 3.07 1.75 18.06
C ILE A 115 3.98 1.77 16.82
N PRO A 116 4.77 0.72 16.50
CA PRO A 116 5.62 0.73 15.31
C PRO A 116 4.82 0.93 14.03
N PHE A 117 3.54 0.54 14.00
CA PHE A 117 2.64 0.79 12.87
C PHE A 117 2.29 2.26 12.66
N VAL A 118 1.96 2.98 13.74
CA VAL A 118 1.69 4.42 13.67
C VAL A 118 2.97 5.14 13.23
N PHE A 119 4.13 4.75 13.75
CA PHE A 119 5.41 5.33 13.34
C PHE A 119 5.77 5.01 11.88
N LEU A 120 5.56 3.78 11.41
CA LEU A 120 5.76 3.41 10.00
C LEU A 120 4.80 4.16 9.08
N PHE A 121 3.54 4.30 9.48
CA PHE A 121 2.54 5.05 8.74
C PHE A 121 2.91 6.53 8.62
N LEU A 122 3.32 7.16 9.72
CA LEU A 122 3.81 8.54 9.74
C LEU A 122 5.12 8.69 8.94
N ALA A 123 6.04 7.74 9.04
CA ALA A 123 7.29 7.74 8.28
C ALA A 123 7.06 7.56 6.78
N TRP A 124 6.07 6.76 6.36
CA TRP A 124 5.68 6.63 4.96
C TRP A 124 4.93 7.85 4.43
N GLN A 125 4.14 8.52 5.26
CA GLN A 125 3.57 9.82 4.90
C GLN A 125 4.67 10.87 4.69
N ARG A 126 5.78 10.79 5.44
CA ARG A 126 6.92 11.73 5.35
C ARG A 126 7.94 11.38 4.26
N LYS A 127 8.14 10.10 3.95
CA LYS A 127 9.02 9.64 2.85
C LYS A 127 8.21 9.53 1.55
N ALA A 128 8.06 10.65 0.85
CA ALA A 128 8.15 10.62 -0.60
C ALA A 128 9.40 9.79 -0.98
N PRO A 129 9.27 8.64 -1.67
CA PRO A 129 10.42 7.85 -2.03
C PRO A 129 11.27 8.70 -2.98
N ARG A 130 12.53 8.93 -2.57
CA ARG A 130 13.57 9.24 -3.52
C ARG A 130 13.57 8.06 -4.49
N GLY A 131 13.16 8.32 -5.73
CA GLY A 131 13.21 7.33 -6.78
C GLY A 131 14.60 6.72 -6.78
N SER A 132 14.67 5.39 -6.60
CA SER A 132 15.84 4.65 -7.04
C SER A 132 15.90 4.82 -8.54
N SER A 133 16.93 5.53 -9.00
CA SER A 133 17.33 5.67 -10.41
C SER A 133 17.31 4.35 -11.15
#